data_AF-A0A6N8X424-F1
#
_entry.id   AF-A0A6N8X424-F1
#
_cell.length_a   1.000
_cell.length_b   1.000
_cell.length_c   1.000
_cell.angle_alpha   90.00
_cell.angle_beta   90.00
_cell.angle_gamma   90.00
#
_symmetry.space_group_name_H-M   'P 1'
#
loop_
_entity.id
_entity.type
_entity.pdbx_description
1 polymer ?
#
loop_
_entity_poly.entity_id
_entity_poly.type
_entity_poly.pdbx_seq_one_letter_code
_entity_poly.pdbx_strand_id
1 'polypeptide(L)'
;MSYRTNPDRILDNIDRARSRDIERALSLNDRQARGRELDTEVPEGDATTPERLRRIFTLVEAGYRRAAQGTEMTPLANRFRAIGDISHHWARGDVSVSVHYHDSERRDDVGVVPFEVTPRDLEETKKTTRTSRPDVNAMKVLRLRLRDGVLAAYRKVEPRLRDALKERADLGHVEAEITLDLRPQAKE
;
A
#
# COMPACT_ATOMS: atom_id res chain seq x y z
N MET A 1 -5.97 51.87 -12.14
CA MET A 1 -6.78 50.64 -12.01
C MET A 1 -6.46 50.01 -10.66
N SER A 2 -7.38 50.07 -9.71
CA SER A 2 -7.18 49.53 -8.37
C SER A 2 -7.44 48.03 -8.41
N TYR A 3 -6.39 47.21 -8.24
CA TYR A 3 -6.54 45.80 -7.91
C TYR A 3 -7.06 45.69 -6.46
N ARG A 4 -8.34 46.00 -6.25
CA ARG A 4 -9.06 45.57 -5.05
C ARG A 4 -9.29 44.08 -5.20
N THR A 5 -8.33 43.29 -4.71
CA THR A 5 -8.52 41.86 -4.50
C THR A 5 -9.73 41.71 -3.58
N ASN A 6 -10.87 41.35 -4.15
CA ASN A 6 -12.13 41.26 -3.42
C ASN A 6 -12.03 40.07 -2.45
N PRO A 7 -12.04 40.27 -1.12
CA PRO A 7 -11.85 39.19 -0.15
C PRO A 7 -12.86 38.05 -0.33
N ASP A 8 -14.08 38.34 -0.77
CA ASP A 8 -15.11 37.32 -1.04
C ASP A 8 -14.71 36.38 -2.19
N ARG A 9 -14.03 36.89 -3.24
CA ARG A 9 -13.50 36.06 -4.33
C ARG A 9 -12.31 35.22 -3.89
N ILE A 10 -11.54 35.67 -2.90
CA ILE A 10 -10.43 34.91 -2.32
C ILE A 10 -11.00 33.74 -1.50
N LEU A 11 -12.02 34.01 -0.68
CA LEU A 11 -12.70 32.98 0.11
C LEU A 11 -13.38 31.94 -0.79
N ASP A 12 -14.11 32.36 -1.82
CA ASP A 12 -14.71 31.45 -2.82
C ASP A 12 -13.66 30.60 -3.56
N ASN A 13 -12.50 31.17 -3.87
CA ASN A 13 -11.40 30.44 -4.51
C ASN A 13 -10.72 29.46 -3.56
N ILE A 14 -10.57 29.83 -2.28
CA ILE A 14 -10.05 28.96 -1.22
C ILE A 14 -11.04 27.81 -0.97
N ASP A 15 -12.33 28.07 -0.92
CA ASP A 15 -13.35 27.04 -0.71
C ASP A 15 -13.49 26.11 -1.93
N ARG A 16 -13.37 26.62 -3.17
CA ARG A 16 -13.27 25.76 -4.37
C ARG A 16 -11.96 24.97 -4.43
N ALA A 17 -10.85 25.51 -3.95
CA ALA A 17 -9.58 24.79 -3.89
C ALA A 17 -9.66 23.68 -2.84
N ARG A 18 -10.15 24.00 -1.64
CA ARG A 18 -10.40 23.05 -0.55
C ARG A 18 -11.39 21.96 -0.95
N SER A 19 -12.47 22.31 -1.64
CA SER A 19 -13.46 21.32 -2.12
C SER A 19 -12.85 20.37 -3.16
N ARG A 20 -12.02 20.88 -4.08
CA ARG A 20 -11.28 20.03 -5.03
C ARG A 20 -10.22 19.16 -4.34
N ASP A 21 -9.53 19.66 -3.32
CA ASP A 21 -8.58 18.86 -2.54
C ASP A 21 -9.30 17.76 -1.74
N ILE A 22 -10.51 18.03 -1.24
CA ILE A 22 -11.37 17.03 -0.59
C ILE A 22 -11.88 15.99 -1.60
N GLU A 23 -12.37 16.38 -2.78
CA GLU A 23 -12.78 15.46 -3.84
C GLU A 23 -11.60 14.59 -4.33
N ARG A 24 -10.41 15.18 -4.46
CA ARG A 24 -9.20 14.45 -4.81
C ARG A 24 -8.74 13.52 -3.68
N ALA A 25 -8.95 13.92 -2.42
CA ALA A 25 -8.74 13.06 -1.26
C ALA A 25 -9.77 11.92 -1.13
N LEU A 26 -10.92 12.02 -1.79
CA LEU A 26 -11.96 10.98 -1.87
C LEU A 26 -11.73 10.00 -3.04
N SER A 27 -10.87 10.34 -4.00
CA SER A 27 -10.48 9.41 -5.07
C SER A 27 -9.70 8.21 -4.51
N LEU A 28 -10.21 6.99 -4.74
CA LEU A 28 -9.63 5.73 -4.28
C LEU A 28 -8.19 5.48 -4.81
N ASN A 29 -7.89 5.97 -6.01
CA ASN A 29 -6.58 5.79 -6.65
C ASN A 29 -5.46 6.52 -5.91
N ASP A 30 -5.82 7.58 -5.20
CA ASP A 30 -4.90 8.49 -4.53
C ASP A 30 -4.54 7.99 -3.11
N ARG A 31 -5.30 7.01 -2.60
CA ARG A 31 -5.17 6.41 -1.26
C ARG A 31 -4.35 5.13 -1.24
N GLN A 32 -3.92 4.65 -2.41
CA GLN A 32 -3.34 3.33 -2.55
C GLN A 32 -2.03 3.37 -3.32
N ALA A 33 -1.05 2.61 -2.83
CA ALA A 33 0.11 2.23 -3.61
C ALA A 33 -0.04 0.75 -3.97
N ARG A 34 0.08 0.43 -5.26
CA ARG A 34 -0.10 -0.92 -5.77
C ARG A 34 1.13 -1.39 -6.51
N GLY A 35 1.39 -2.68 -6.44
CA GLY A 35 2.44 -3.35 -7.20
C GLY A 35 1.95 -4.72 -7.63
N ARG A 36 1.91 -4.95 -8.94
CA ARG A 36 1.41 -6.18 -9.56
C ARG A 36 2.53 -6.83 -10.36
N GLU A 37 2.69 -8.13 -10.21
CA GLU A 37 3.60 -8.94 -11.00
C GLU A 37 2.88 -10.19 -11.51
N LEU A 38 2.95 -10.42 -12.82
CA LEU A 38 2.39 -11.57 -13.50
C LEU A 38 3.54 -12.47 -13.94
N ASP A 39 3.45 -13.75 -13.61
CA ASP A 39 4.32 -14.79 -14.13
C ASP A 39 3.50 -15.75 -14.99
N THR A 40 3.91 -15.86 -16.26
CA THR A 40 3.30 -16.77 -17.22
C THR A 40 4.13 -18.03 -17.46
N GLU A 41 5.28 -18.17 -16.82
CA GLU A 41 6.19 -19.30 -17.03
C GLU A 41 5.68 -20.54 -16.30
N VAL A 42 5.35 -21.59 -17.06
CA VAL A 42 4.89 -22.87 -16.50
C VAL A 42 6.06 -23.55 -15.79
N PRO A 43 5.92 -23.92 -14.49
CA PRO A 43 6.97 -24.63 -13.77
C PRO A 43 7.31 -25.97 -14.43
N GLU A 44 8.57 -26.41 -14.29
CA GLU A 44 9.01 -27.72 -14.76
C GLU A 44 8.13 -28.86 -14.18
N GLY A 45 7.96 -29.92 -14.96
CA GLY A 45 7.04 -31.02 -14.61
C GLY A 45 7.39 -31.73 -13.31
N ASP A 46 8.67 -31.75 -12.95
CA ASP A 46 9.24 -32.32 -11.73
C ASP A 46 9.51 -31.27 -10.63
N ALA A 47 9.16 -30.00 -10.86
CA ALA A 47 9.32 -28.94 -9.87
C ALA A 47 8.60 -29.31 -8.55
N THR A 48 9.37 -29.29 -7.47
CA THR A 48 8.91 -29.68 -6.14
C THR A 48 7.96 -28.63 -5.56
N THR A 49 7.12 -29.02 -4.59
CA THR A 49 6.22 -28.08 -3.90
C THR A 49 6.95 -26.87 -3.30
N PRO A 50 8.13 -27.02 -2.65
CA PRO A 50 8.90 -25.87 -2.17
C PRO A 50 9.38 -24.91 -3.28
N GLU A 51 9.74 -25.41 -4.46
CA GLU A 51 10.17 -24.59 -5.59
C GLU A 51 9.00 -23.77 -6.15
N ARG A 52 7.83 -24.40 -6.30
CA ARG A 52 6.59 -23.73 -6.71
C ARG A 52 6.16 -22.66 -5.71
N LEU A 53 6.26 -22.95 -4.41
CA LEU A 53 5.98 -21.96 -3.36
C LEU A 53 6.98 -20.78 -3.42
N ARG A 54 8.27 -21.08 -3.68
CA ARG A 54 9.31 -20.06 -3.83
C ARG A 54 9.05 -19.17 -5.05
N ARG A 55 8.57 -19.72 -6.16
CA ARG A 55 8.13 -18.95 -7.34
C ARG A 55 7.05 -17.93 -6.97
N ILE A 56 5.99 -18.35 -6.28
CA ILE A 56 4.93 -17.44 -5.81
C ILE A 56 5.48 -16.40 -4.83
N PHE A 57 6.39 -16.78 -3.94
CA PHE A 57 7.02 -15.83 -3.03
C PHE A 57 7.87 -14.78 -3.78
N THR A 58 8.61 -15.18 -4.81
CA THR A 58 9.37 -14.25 -5.66
C THR A 58 8.46 -13.25 -6.37
N LEU A 59 7.29 -13.70 -6.86
CA LEU A 59 6.26 -12.81 -7.40
C LEU A 59 5.78 -11.78 -6.37
N VAL A 60 5.47 -12.23 -5.16
CA VAL A 60 5.08 -11.37 -4.05
C VAL A 60 6.18 -10.35 -3.72
N GLU A 61 7.46 -10.77 -3.71
CA GLU A 61 8.59 -9.85 -3.52
C GLU A 61 8.70 -8.82 -4.66
N ALA A 62 8.50 -9.23 -5.91
CA ALA A 62 8.52 -8.33 -7.06
C ALA A 62 7.38 -7.31 -6.99
N GLY A 63 6.16 -7.76 -6.69
CA GLY A 63 5.01 -6.90 -6.45
C GLY A 63 5.26 -5.92 -5.30
N TYR A 64 5.84 -6.37 -4.19
CA TYR A 64 6.27 -5.50 -3.08
C TYR A 64 7.27 -4.44 -3.53
N ARG A 65 8.30 -4.81 -4.30
CA ARG A 65 9.31 -3.85 -4.79
C ARG A 65 8.65 -2.80 -5.69
N ARG A 66 7.74 -3.20 -6.58
CA ARG A 66 6.96 -2.27 -7.40
C ARG A 66 6.11 -1.33 -6.56
N ALA A 67 5.37 -1.84 -5.57
CA ALA A 67 4.57 -1.00 -4.67
C ALA A 67 5.43 -0.01 -3.86
N ALA A 68 6.60 -0.45 -3.38
CA ALA A 68 7.52 0.36 -2.57
C ALA A 68 8.24 1.46 -3.38
N GLN A 69 8.44 1.23 -4.67
CA GLN A 69 9.05 2.15 -5.64
C GLN A 69 8.01 2.92 -6.47
N GLY A 70 6.72 2.62 -6.29
CA GLY A 70 5.61 3.22 -7.01
C GLY A 70 5.52 4.73 -6.79
N THR A 71 5.04 5.43 -7.82
CA THR A 71 4.90 6.89 -7.79
C THR A 71 3.85 7.35 -6.78
N GLU A 72 2.91 6.47 -6.44
CA GLU A 72 1.78 6.65 -5.53
C GLU A 72 2.22 6.75 -4.05
N MET A 73 3.41 6.24 -3.73
CA MET A 73 3.94 6.28 -2.36
C MET A 73 4.22 7.71 -1.89
N THR A 74 4.61 8.61 -2.80
CA THR A 74 4.90 10.01 -2.47
C THR A 74 3.64 10.79 -2.10
N PRO A 75 2.55 10.75 -2.89
CA PRO A 75 1.24 11.27 -2.47
C PRO A 75 0.76 10.72 -1.13
N LEU A 76 0.93 9.42 -0.88
CA LEU A 76 0.58 8.80 0.41
C LEU A 76 1.35 9.38 1.59
N ALA A 77 2.68 9.52 1.44
CA ALA A 77 3.52 10.12 2.45
C ALA A 77 3.15 11.60 2.71
N ASN A 78 2.81 12.35 1.66
CA ASN A 78 2.37 13.74 1.77
C ASN A 78 1.04 13.88 2.52
N ARG A 79 0.07 12.96 2.31
CA ARG A 79 -1.17 12.94 3.11
C ARG A 79 -0.87 12.65 4.58
N PHE A 80 0.05 11.71 4.83
CA PHE A 80 0.45 11.36 6.19
C PHE A 80 1.16 12.51 6.92
N ARG A 81 1.82 13.45 6.22
CA ARG A 81 2.43 14.65 6.84
C ARG A 81 1.44 15.42 7.73
N ALA A 82 0.20 15.57 7.28
CA ALA A 82 -0.84 16.30 8.02
C ALA A 82 -1.20 15.65 9.37
N ILE A 83 -0.87 14.37 9.55
CA ILE A 83 -1.13 13.61 10.77
C ILE A 83 -0.05 13.85 11.82
N GLY A 84 1.21 14.09 11.40
CA GLY A 84 2.30 14.48 12.29
C GLY A 84 2.18 15.91 12.82
N ASP A 85 1.54 16.79 12.05
CA ASP A 85 1.35 18.20 12.42
C ASP A 85 0.17 18.40 13.41
N ILE A 86 -0.73 17.42 13.54
CA ILE A 86 -1.88 17.47 14.45
C ILE A 86 -1.78 16.32 15.45
N SER A 87 -1.43 16.64 16.70
CA SER A 87 -1.17 15.71 17.81
C SER A 87 -2.31 14.75 18.20
N HIS A 88 -3.48 14.84 17.56
CA HIS A 88 -4.65 13.99 17.80
C HIS A 88 -5.16 13.25 16.55
N HIS A 89 -4.44 13.29 15.43
CA HIS A 89 -4.78 12.50 14.25
C HIS A 89 -3.95 11.21 14.19
N TRP A 90 -4.55 10.15 13.68
CA TRP A 90 -3.92 8.86 13.40
C TRP A 90 -4.32 8.39 12.01
N ALA A 91 -3.50 7.56 11.38
CA ALA A 91 -3.87 6.88 10.16
C ALA A 91 -4.08 5.40 10.43
N ARG A 92 -5.12 4.85 9.81
CA ARG A 92 -5.30 3.42 9.69
C ARG A 92 -5.06 3.03 8.26
N GLY A 93 -4.29 1.99 8.05
CA GLY A 93 -4.06 1.45 6.73
C GLY A 93 -4.16 -0.06 6.73
N ASP A 94 -4.22 -0.61 5.53
CA ASP A 94 -4.27 -2.04 5.29
C ASP A 94 -3.20 -2.39 4.26
N VAL A 95 -2.49 -3.49 4.49
CA VAL A 95 -1.64 -4.13 3.48
C VAL A 95 -2.33 -5.41 3.04
N SER A 96 -2.53 -5.57 1.74
CA SER A 96 -3.06 -6.79 1.16
C SER A 96 -2.06 -7.46 0.21
N VAL A 97 -2.06 -8.79 0.24
CA VAL A 97 -1.42 -9.67 -0.74
C VAL A 97 -2.54 -10.47 -1.38
N SER A 98 -2.71 -10.35 -2.69
CA SER A 98 -3.65 -11.13 -3.47
C SER A 98 -2.87 -11.98 -4.47
N VAL A 99 -3.17 -13.28 -4.51
CA VAL A 99 -2.63 -14.20 -5.52
C VAL A 99 -3.77 -14.66 -6.43
N HIS A 100 -3.65 -14.35 -7.71
CA HIS A 100 -4.63 -14.67 -8.74
C HIS A 100 -4.14 -15.84 -9.59
N TYR A 101 -5.05 -16.78 -9.88
CA TYR A 101 -4.79 -17.94 -10.71
C TYR A 101 -5.58 -17.77 -12.01
N HIS A 102 -4.92 -17.37 -13.10
CA HIS A 102 -5.64 -16.99 -14.32
C HIS A 102 -6.09 -18.19 -15.16
N ASP A 103 -5.42 -19.34 -15.00
CA ASP A 103 -5.71 -20.56 -15.76
C ASP A 103 -6.42 -21.63 -14.90
N SER A 104 -6.97 -21.23 -13.74
CA SER A 104 -7.67 -22.11 -12.80
C SER A 104 -9.02 -21.51 -12.41
N GLU A 105 -10.02 -22.36 -12.20
CA GLU A 105 -11.32 -21.94 -11.62
C GLU A 105 -11.24 -21.71 -10.09
N ARG A 106 -10.08 -21.97 -9.49
CA ARG A 106 -9.84 -21.75 -8.07
C ARG A 106 -9.98 -20.26 -7.72
N ARG A 107 -10.57 -19.99 -6.56
CA ARG A 107 -10.68 -18.63 -6.03
C ARG A 107 -9.32 -18.04 -5.66
N ASP A 108 -9.20 -16.74 -5.86
CA ASP A 108 -8.01 -15.98 -5.48
C ASP A 108 -7.73 -16.06 -3.98
N ASP A 109 -6.44 -16.10 -3.68
CA ASP A 109 -5.95 -16.17 -2.32
C ASP A 109 -5.54 -14.79 -1.81
N VAL A 110 -6.40 -14.21 -0.97
CA VAL A 110 -6.21 -12.86 -0.43
C VAL A 110 -5.88 -12.87 1.05
N GLY A 111 -4.85 -12.14 1.45
CA GLY A 111 -4.46 -11.90 2.83
C GLY A 111 -4.40 -10.41 3.13
N VAL A 112 -5.03 -9.97 4.22
CA VAL A 112 -5.04 -8.57 4.65
C VAL A 112 -4.48 -8.44 6.05
N VAL A 113 -3.64 -7.42 6.26
CA VAL A 113 -3.07 -7.06 7.54
C VAL A 113 -3.31 -5.57 7.79
N PRO A 114 -4.14 -5.21 8.79
CA PRO A 114 -4.29 -3.81 9.18
C PRO A 114 -3.04 -3.33 9.90
N PHE A 115 -2.77 -2.03 9.78
CA PHE A 115 -1.77 -1.32 10.56
C PHE A 115 -2.26 0.06 10.95
N GLU A 116 -1.66 0.60 11.98
CA GLU A 116 -1.92 1.97 12.43
C GLU A 116 -0.62 2.75 12.38
N VAL A 117 -0.76 4.04 12.14
CA VAL A 117 0.35 4.98 12.21
C VAL A 117 -0.03 6.11 13.15
N THR A 118 0.78 6.26 14.18
CA THR A 118 0.61 7.21 15.27
C THR A 118 1.67 8.31 15.19
N PRO A 119 1.45 9.46 15.85
CA PRO A 119 2.49 10.49 15.98
C PRO A 119 3.80 9.97 16.60
N ARG A 120 3.71 8.96 17.48
CA ARG A 120 4.89 8.33 18.09
C ARG A 120 5.76 7.61 17.06
N ASP A 121 5.18 6.97 16.05
CA ASP A 121 5.94 6.33 14.97
C ASP A 121 6.81 7.35 14.20
N LEU A 122 6.29 8.57 14.01
CA LEU A 122 7.03 9.67 13.39
C LEU A 122 8.17 10.17 14.28
N GLU A 123 7.93 10.32 15.58
CA GLU A 123 8.97 10.72 16.54
C GLU A 123 10.10 9.68 16.63
N GLU A 124 9.75 8.40 16.69
CA GLU A 124 10.73 7.32 16.70
C GLU A 124 11.53 7.29 15.39
N THR A 125 10.85 7.48 14.26
CA THR A 125 11.51 7.57 12.95
C THR A 125 12.44 8.76 12.85
N LYS A 126 12.05 9.94 13.38
CA LYS A 126 12.88 11.14 13.44
C LYS A 126 14.18 10.91 14.21
N LYS A 127 14.13 10.15 15.32
CA LYS A 127 15.34 9.75 16.07
C LYS A 127 16.28 8.89 15.22
N THR A 128 15.73 7.99 14.41
CA THR A 128 16.52 7.12 13.53
C THR A 128 17.08 7.84 12.30
N THR A 129 16.29 8.67 11.63
CA THR A 129 16.68 9.36 10.38
C THR A 129 17.52 10.59 10.62
N ARG A 130 17.48 11.16 11.85
CA ARG A 130 18.12 12.43 12.21
C ARG A 130 17.69 13.60 11.31
N THR A 131 16.52 13.52 10.69
CA THR A 131 15.96 14.59 9.85
C THR A 131 14.63 15.09 10.39
N SER A 132 14.45 16.40 10.36
CA SER A 132 13.16 17.05 10.64
C SER A 132 12.21 17.03 9.46
N ARG A 133 12.66 16.56 8.28
CA ARG A 133 11.85 16.48 7.06
C ARG A 133 10.70 15.48 7.22
N PRO A 134 9.44 15.94 7.28
CA PRO A 134 8.31 15.06 7.60
C PRO A 134 7.97 14.11 6.46
N ASP A 135 8.20 14.51 5.20
CA ASP A 135 8.05 13.68 4.00
C ASP A 135 8.96 12.45 4.03
N VAL A 136 10.23 12.63 4.40
CA VAL A 136 11.21 11.54 4.49
C VAL A 136 10.86 10.57 5.62
N ASN A 137 10.40 11.08 6.76
CA ASN A 137 9.98 10.26 7.89
C ASN A 137 8.71 9.48 7.58
N ALA A 138 7.70 10.13 7.00
CA ALA A 138 6.46 9.51 6.52
C ALA A 138 6.73 8.35 5.55
N MET A 139 7.55 8.62 4.53
CA MET A 139 7.96 7.62 3.54
C MET A 139 8.64 6.40 4.19
N LYS A 140 9.52 6.63 5.16
CA LYS A 140 10.20 5.54 5.87
C LYS A 140 9.24 4.69 6.68
N VAL A 141 8.29 5.31 7.39
CA VAL A 141 7.25 4.60 8.13
C VAL A 141 6.39 3.76 7.19
N LEU A 142 5.89 4.35 6.09
CA LEU A 142 5.05 3.63 5.12
C LEU A 142 5.77 2.43 4.50
N ARG A 143 7.05 2.58 4.12
CA ARG A 143 7.84 1.47 3.58
C ARG A 143 8.07 0.36 4.61
N LEU A 144 8.27 0.72 5.87
CA LEU A 144 8.39 -0.27 6.96
C LEU A 144 7.08 -1.02 7.15
N ARG A 145 5.95 -0.31 7.23
CA ARG A 145 4.62 -0.90 7.38
C ARG A 145 4.25 -1.77 6.18
N LEU A 146 4.58 -1.35 4.96
CA LEU A 146 4.42 -2.15 3.74
C LEU A 146 5.23 -3.45 3.82
N ARG A 147 6.53 -3.39 4.13
CA ARG A 147 7.40 -4.58 4.20
C ARG A 147 6.91 -5.58 5.23
N ASP A 148 6.67 -5.11 6.45
CA ASP A 148 6.27 -5.98 7.55
C ASP A 148 4.83 -6.51 7.33
N GLY A 149 3.96 -5.67 6.76
CA GLY A 149 2.59 -6.04 6.39
C GLY A 149 2.53 -7.08 5.28
N VAL A 150 3.34 -6.98 4.23
CA VAL A 150 3.42 -7.97 3.14
C VAL A 150 3.84 -9.33 3.69
N LEU A 151 4.89 -9.37 4.52
CA LEU A 151 5.36 -10.63 5.12
C LEU A 151 4.28 -11.25 6.01
N ALA A 152 3.59 -10.45 6.82
CA ALA A 152 2.50 -10.93 7.67
C ALA A 152 1.28 -11.40 6.85
N ALA A 153 0.93 -10.69 5.78
CA ALA A 153 -0.18 -11.04 4.89
C ALA A 153 0.13 -12.33 4.12
N TYR A 154 1.37 -12.47 3.61
CA TYR A 154 1.83 -13.68 2.95
C TYR A 154 1.75 -14.89 3.89
N ARG A 155 2.19 -14.78 5.14
CA ARG A 155 2.06 -15.87 6.14
C ARG A 155 0.61 -16.32 6.36
N LYS A 156 -0.37 -15.43 6.24
CA LYS A 156 -1.81 -15.78 6.31
C LYS A 156 -2.33 -16.49 5.05
N VAL A 157 -1.66 -16.28 3.92
CA VAL A 157 -2.03 -16.83 2.61
C VAL A 157 -1.31 -18.15 2.34
N GLU A 158 -0.10 -18.31 2.85
CA GLU A 158 0.76 -19.47 2.62
C GLU A 158 0.08 -20.85 2.81
N PRO A 159 -0.73 -21.10 3.86
CA PRO A 159 -1.42 -22.38 3.99
C PRO A 159 -2.37 -22.67 2.81
N ARG A 160 -3.07 -21.65 2.31
CA ARG A 160 -3.99 -21.77 1.17
C ARG A 160 -3.24 -21.91 -0.15
N LEU A 161 -2.09 -21.24 -0.29
CA LEU A 161 -1.20 -21.46 -1.43
C LEU A 161 -0.73 -22.91 -1.48
N ARG A 162 -0.33 -23.48 -0.34
CA ARG A 162 0.09 -24.90 -0.26
C ARG A 162 -1.03 -25.85 -0.67
N ASP A 163 -2.29 -25.52 -0.36
CA ASP A 163 -3.43 -26.30 -0.84
C ASP A 163 -3.67 -26.10 -2.34
N ALA A 164 -3.50 -24.89 -2.87
CA ALA A 164 -3.54 -24.60 -4.30
C ALA A 164 -2.48 -25.42 -5.09
N LEU A 165 -1.28 -25.58 -4.53
CA LEU A 165 -0.21 -26.41 -5.12
C LEU A 165 -0.61 -27.89 -5.20
N LYS A 166 -1.38 -28.41 -4.24
CA LYS A 166 -1.90 -29.80 -4.29
C LYS A 166 -2.94 -29.97 -5.39
N GLU A 167 -3.77 -28.96 -5.59
CA GLU A 167 -4.77 -28.89 -6.66
C GLU A 167 -4.17 -28.54 -8.03
N ARG A 168 -2.86 -28.29 -8.10
CA ARG A 168 -2.09 -27.91 -9.29
C ARG A 168 -2.55 -26.59 -9.94
N ALA A 169 -3.15 -25.70 -9.16
CA ALA A 169 -3.65 -24.41 -9.64
C ALA A 169 -2.52 -23.43 -10.02
N ASP A 170 -1.28 -23.67 -9.56
CA ASP A 170 -0.09 -22.87 -9.83
C ASP A 170 0.63 -23.18 -11.14
N LEU A 171 0.19 -24.21 -11.87
CA LEU A 171 0.89 -24.65 -13.08
C LEU A 171 0.83 -23.65 -14.23
N GLY A 172 -0.13 -22.73 -14.21
CA GLY A 172 -0.31 -21.76 -15.26
C GLY A 172 0.20 -20.37 -14.88
N HIS A 173 -0.53 -19.39 -15.38
CA HIS A 173 -0.35 -17.98 -15.15
C HIS A 173 -0.80 -17.61 -13.73
N VAL A 174 0.16 -17.10 -12.95
CA VAL A 174 -0.05 -16.68 -11.58
C VAL A 174 0.36 -15.23 -11.44
N GLU A 175 -0.46 -14.48 -10.72
CA GLU A 175 -0.20 -13.07 -10.46
C GLU A 175 -0.23 -12.77 -8.97
N ALA A 176 0.70 -11.92 -8.53
CA ALA A 176 0.68 -11.35 -7.20
C ALA A 176 0.39 -9.84 -7.27
N GLU A 177 -0.67 -9.40 -6.60
CA GLU A 177 -1.00 -7.99 -6.40
C GLU A 177 -0.80 -7.61 -4.92
N ILE A 178 0.04 -6.60 -4.71
CA ILE A 178 0.30 -5.98 -3.41
C ILE A 178 -0.37 -4.63 -3.38
N THR A 179 -1.20 -4.37 -2.37
CA THR A 179 -1.83 -3.07 -2.16
C THR A 179 -1.54 -2.57 -0.75
N LEU A 180 -1.08 -1.33 -0.65
CA LEU A 180 -1.04 -0.54 0.57
C LEU A 180 -2.14 0.51 0.48
N ASP A 181 -3.11 0.46 1.37
CA ASP A 181 -4.16 1.45 1.50
C ASP A 181 -3.99 2.25 2.80
N LEU A 182 -4.21 3.56 2.75
CA LEU A 182 -4.07 4.43 3.92
C LEU A 182 -5.26 5.39 4.02
N ARG A 183 -5.86 5.44 5.22
CA ARG A 183 -7.02 6.27 5.52
C ARG A 183 -6.73 7.14 6.75
N PRO A 184 -7.05 8.44 6.70
CA PRO A 184 -7.02 9.27 7.90
C PRO A 184 -8.15 8.83 8.84
N GLN A 185 -7.87 8.81 10.14
CA GLN A 185 -8.85 8.57 11.17
C GLN A 185 -8.85 9.77 12.12
N ALA A 186 -10.01 10.40 12.30
CA ALA A 186 -10.20 11.38 13.36
C ALA A 186 -10.44 10.61 14.68
N LYS A 187 -9.89 11.11 15.78
CA LYS A 187 -10.26 10.63 17.11
C LYS A 187 -11.62 11.25 17.44
N GLU A 188 -12.64 10.41 17.68
CA GLU A 188 -13.91 10.84 18.29
C GLU A 188 -13.67 11.33 19.73
#